data_AF-A0A2D5PCB0-F1
#
_entry.id   AF-A0A2D5PCB0-F1
#
_cell.length_a   1.000
_cell.length_b   1.000
_cell.length_c   1.000
_cell.angle_alpha   90.00
_cell.angle_beta   90.00
_cell.angle_gamma   90.00
#
_symmetry.space_group_name_H-M   'P 1'
#
loop_
_entity.id
_entity.type
_entity.pdbx_description
1 polymer ?
#
loop_
_entity_poly.entity_id
_entity_poly.type
_entity_poly.pdbx_seq_one_letter_code
_entity_poly.pdbx_strand_id
1 'polypeptide(L)'
;MFKDLQKALKRLEQTKHVSIPIDPDEKGFIDKQCPSEECEFLFKVHQDDWANTVKSEAVWCPFCRHEAPKEQWYSIEQVKHSKSEVESMIKGEIHNAMLSDAQRFNRRQPTGGFISMSMKVSGGKKRTQPIPAKAAEAMKLEITCEECDTRFSVIGSAYFCPCCGHNSVVRMFSDSLRKIKAKVDNVSIVRNALVEAAGKDEAEITSRSMIESCIIDGVVAFQKYCEGRYEPYGNPPFNAFQRLKQGSELWESAVGSGYSDWLTPQELSKLHILFQKRHILSHNEGIVDQSYINKSGDISYKLDQRIVVSPTDINMLLSCLAKLSSSIEGAVT
;
A
#
# COMPACT_ATOMS: atom_id res chain seq x y z
N MET A 1 -45.99 -30.58 16.37
CA MET A 1 -46.23 -29.24 15.82
C MET A 1 -44.96 -28.64 15.20
N PHE A 2 -43.77 -28.85 15.78
CA PHE A 2 -42.52 -28.21 15.35
C PHE A 2 -41.43 -29.19 14.84
N LYS A 3 -41.81 -30.13 13.97
CA LYS A 3 -40.87 -31.20 13.58
C LYS A 3 -39.76 -30.69 12.66
N ASP A 4 -40.09 -29.77 11.75
CA ASP A 4 -39.10 -29.21 10.82
C ASP A 4 -38.16 -28.26 11.54
N LEU A 5 -38.66 -27.46 12.48
CA LEU A 5 -37.85 -26.60 13.33
C LEU A 5 -36.86 -27.40 14.17
N GLN A 6 -37.30 -28.48 14.84
CA GLN A 6 -36.41 -29.35 15.59
C GLN A 6 -35.30 -29.96 14.71
N LYS A 7 -35.64 -30.34 13.46
CA LYS A 7 -34.64 -30.86 12.51
C LYS A 7 -33.66 -29.78 12.07
N ALA A 8 -34.13 -28.56 11.83
CA ALA A 8 -33.29 -27.43 11.46
C ALA A 8 -32.31 -27.05 12.58
N LEU A 9 -32.78 -27.01 13.84
CA LEU A 9 -31.94 -26.75 15.01
C LEU A 9 -30.86 -27.83 15.18
N LYS A 10 -31.22 -29.12 15.08
CA LYS A 10 -30.24 -30.22 15.12
C LYS A 10 -29.18 -30.11 14.01
N ARG A 11 -29.58 -29.67 12.81
CA ARG A 11 -28.65 -29.48 11.70
C ARG A 11 -27.69 -28.31 11.99
N LEU A 12 -28.20 -27.20 12.52
CA LEU A 12 -27.40 -26.05 12.91
C LEU A 12 -26.43 -26.39 14.05
N GLU A 13 -26.84 -27.19 15.04
CA GLU A 13 -25.96 -27.71 16.10
C GLU A 13 -24.83 -28.58 15.55
N GLN A 14 -25.06 -29.27 14.43
CA GLN A 14 -24.06 -30.11 13.76
C GLN A 14 -23.14 -29.31 12.81
N THR A 15 -23.54 -28.11 12.39
CA THR A 15 -22.74 -27.25 11.50
C THR A 15 -21.59 -26.61 12.26
N LYS A 16 -20.37 -27.12 12.06
CA LYS A 16 -19.16 -26.59 12.72
C LYS A 16 -18.50 -25.43 11.99
N HIS A 17 -18.62 -25.39 10.66
CA HIS A 17 -17.98 -24.37 9.82
C HIS A 17 -18.94 -23.90 8.73
N VAL A 18 -18.93 -22.61 8.45
CA VAL A 18 -19.65 -21.99 7.33
C VAL A 18 -18.60 -21.30 6.46
N SER A 19 -18.54 -21.68 5.19
CA SER A 19 -17.68 -21.00 4.22
C SER A 19 -18.48 -19.92 3.51
N ILE A 20 -17.90 -18.72 3.46
CA ILE A 20 -18.48 -17.57 2.76
C ILE A 20 -17.49 -17.21 1.66
N PRO A 21 -17.90 -17.33 0.39
CA PRO A 21 -17.02 -16.99 -0.72
C PRO A 21 -16.66 -15.50 -0.72
N ILE A 22 -15.52 -15.18 -1.32
CA ILE A 22 -15.10 -13.80 -1.59
C ILE A 22 -15.05 -13.67 -3.10
N ASP A 23 -15.81 -12.73 -3.65
CA ASP A 23 -15.80 -12.45 -5.07
C ASP A 23 -14.63 -11.48 -5.37
N PRO A 24 -13.79 -11.78 -6.36
CA PRO A 24 -12.75 -10.86 -6.79
C PRO A 24 -13.36 -9.60 -7.41
N ASP A 25 -12.54 -8.55 -7.52
CA ASP A 25 -12.89 -7.37 -8.30
C ASP A 25 -12.85 -7.65 -9.81
N GLU A 26 -13.19 -6.63 -10.62
CA GLU A 26 -13.22 -6.72 -12.09
C GLU A 26 -11.91 -7.20 -12.72
N LYS A 27 -10.79 -7.10 -11.98
CA LYS A 27 -9.46 -7.49 -12.43
C LYS A 27 -8.95 -8.80 -11.80
N GLY A 28 -9.80 -9.52 -11.05
CA GLY A 28 -9.43 -10.81 -10.46
C GLY A 28 -8.72 -10.69 -9.11
N PHE A 29 -8.72 -9.52 -8.46
CA PHE A 29 -8.03 -9.29 -7.19
C PHE A 29 -8.96 -9.41 -5.99
N ILE A 30 -8.46 -9.98 -4.88
CA ILE A 30 -9.18 -10.10 -3.61
C ILE A 30 -8.54 -9.25 -2.52
N ASP A 31 -9.36 -8.63 -1.67
CA ASP A 31 -8.84 -7.77 -0.59
C ASP A 31 -8.19 -8.58 0.52
N LYS A 32 -7.12 -8.03 1.08
CA LYS A 32 -6.35 -8.52 2.21
C LYS A 32 -5.95 -7.38 3.12
N GLN A 33 -5.78 -7.68 4.40
CA GLN A 33 -5.41 -6.69 5.40
C GLN A 33 -4.33 -7.24 6.32
N CYS A 34 -3.36 -6.40 6.67
CA CYS A 34 -2.35 -6.73 7.67
C CYS A 34 -3.03 -6.99 9.03
N PRO A 35 -2.78 -8.14 9.68
CA PRO A 35 -3.38 -8.45 10.98
C PRO A 35 -2.76 -7.68 12.15
N SER A 36 -1.64 -6.99 11.93
CA SER A 36 -1.01 -6.15 12.95
C SER A 36 -1.83 -4.88 13.20
N GLU A 37 -2.30 -4.68 14.43
CA GLU A 37 -3.12 -3.53 14.86
C GLU A 37 -2.45 -2.17 14.59
N GLU A 38 -1.12 -2.10 14.68
CA GLU A 38 -0.38 -0.86 14.39
C GLU A 38 -0.30 -0.52 12.89
N CYS A 39 -0.61 -1.48 12.00
CA CYS A 39 -0.39 -1.33 10.56
C CYS A 39 -1.70 -1.34 9.77
N GLU A 40 -2.53 -2.37 9.94
CA GLU A 40 -3.84 -2.53 9.27
C GLU A 40 -3.83 -2.30 7.75
N PHE A 41 -2.67 -2.40 7.10
CA PHE A 41 -2.49 -2.01 5.71
C PHE A 41 -3.34 -2.88 4.78
N LEU A 42 -4.13 -2.23 3.92
CA LEU A 42 -4.98 -2.87 2.92
C LEU A 42 -4.22 -3.05 1.62
N PHE A 43 -4.29 -4.25 1.06
CA PHE A 43 -3.75 -4.59 -0.24
C PHE A 43 -4.66 -5.61 -0.91
N LYS A 44 -4.46 -5.86 -2.20
CA LYS A 44 -5.13 -6.95 -2.90
C LYS A 44 -4.12 -7.90 -3.52
N VAL A 45 -4.49 -9.17 -3.65
CA VAL A 45 -3.70 -10.20 -4.34
C VAL A 45 -4.57 -10.84 -5.41
N HIS A 46 -3.99 -11.17 -6.56
CA HIS A 46 -4.74 -11.87 -7.60
C HIS A 46 -5.22 -13.24 -7.08
N GLN A 47 -6.47 -13.60 -7.34
CA GLN A 47 -7.09 -14.82 -6.81
C GLN A 47 -6.27 -16.08 -7.11
N ASP A 48 -5.81 -16.23 -8.36
CA ASP A 48 -5.02 -17.39 -8.77
C ASP A 48 -3.69 -17.49 -8.02
N ASP A 49 -3.02 -16.35 -7.81
CA ASP A 49 -1.73 -16.31 -7.13
C ASP A 49 -1.93 -16.56 -5.64
N TRP A 50 -3.01 -16.02 -5.06
CA TRP A 50 -3.43 -16.33 -3.69
C TRP A 50 -3.71 -17.81 -3.53
N ALA A 51 -4.36 -18.47 -4.49
CA ALA A 51 -4.71 -19.89 -4.40
C ALA A 51 -3.51 -20.82 -4.60
N ASN A 52 -2.65 -20.52 -5.58
CA ASN A 52 -1.67 -21.46 -6.12
C ASN A 52 -0.22 -21.14 -5.75
N THR A 53 0.12 -19.86 -5.54
CA THR A 53 1.51 -19.40 -5.34
C THR A 53 1.78 -19.07 -3.87
N VAL A 54 0.84 -18.37 -3.23
CA VAL A 54 0.98 -17.92 -1.85
C VAL A 54 0.90 -19.10 -0.89
N LYS A 55 1.98 -19.28 -0.11
CA LYS A 55 2.11 -20.31 0.91
C LYS A 55 1.09 -20.11 2.02
N SER A 56 0.56 -21.20 2.56
CA SER A 56 -0.45 -21.15 3.63
C SER A 56 0.17 -20.67 4.94
N GLU A 57 1.42 -21.03 5.20
CA GLU A 57 2.11 -20.83 6.47
C GLU A 57 2.59 -19.39 6.66
N ALA A 58 2.98 -18.73 5.58
CA ALA A 58 3.63 -17.43 5.62
C ALA A 58 3.19 -16.55 4.46
N VAL A 59 2.57 -15.43 4.82
CA VAL A 59 2.28 -14.29 3.96
C VAL A 59 2.89 -13.07 4.62
N TRP A 60 3.43 -12.14 3.84
CA TRP A 60 4.08 -10.95 4.35
C TRP A 60 3.28 -9.69 4.05
N CYS A 61 3.24 -8.74 4.98
CA CYS A 61 2.61 -7.46 4.74
C CYS A 61 3.42 -6.67 3.71
N PRO A 62 2.81 -6.20 2.60
CA PRO A 62 3.52 -5.39 1.60
C PRO A 62 4.09 -4.08 2.15
N PHE A 63 3.60 -3.62 3.30
CA PHE A 63 4.03 -2.37 3.93
C PHE A 63 5.06 -2.58 5.04
N CYS A 64 4.68 -3.29 6.12
CA CYS A 64 5.52 -3.43 7.32
C CYS A 64 6.28 -4.77 7.42
N ARG A 65 6.11 -5.68 6.47
CA ARG A 65 6.70 -7.04 6.46
C ARG A 65 6.22 -7.98 7.58
N HIS A 66 5.17 -7.64 8.33
CA HIS A 66 4.56 -8.55 9.29
C HIS A 66 4.22 -9.90 8.63
N GLU A 67 4.60 -11.01 9.27
CA GLU A 67 4.43 -12.36 8.76
C GLU A 67 3.32 -13.07 9.52
N ALA A 68 2.34 -13.62 8.80
CA ALA A 68 1.24 -14.37 9.39
C ALA A 68 0.69 -15.43 8.41
N PRO A 69 0.04 -16.49 8.92
CA PRO A 69 -0.65 -17.49 8.10
C PRO A 69 -1.80 -16.89 7.29
N LYS A 70 -2.10 -17.52 6.15
CA LYS A 70 -3.08 -17.08 5.14
C LYS A 70 -4.46 -16.74 5.70
N GLU A 71 -4.90 -17.45 6.74
CA GLU A 71 -6.21 -17.31 7.38
C GLU A 71 -6.35 -16.03 8.22
N GLN A 72 -5.26 -15.31 8.48
CA GLN A 72 -5.30 -14.08 9.29
C GLN A 72 -5.47 -12.82 8.44
N TRP A 73 -5.41 -12.92 7.11
CA TRP A 73 -5.34 -11.76 6.22
C TRP A 73 -6.70 -11.25 5.72
N TYR A 74 -7.80 -11.65 6.34
CA TYR A 74 -9.12 -11.14 5.98
C TYR A 74 -9.26 -9.68 6.38
N SER A 75 -9.88 -8.88 5.52
CA SER A 75 -10.18 -7.49 5.88
C SER A 75 -11.24 -7.42 6.97
N ILE A 76 -11.20 -6.35 7.77
CA ILE A 76 -12.22 -6.07 8.79
C ILE A 76 -13.62 -6.07 8.17
N GLU A 77 -13.77 -5.54 6.95
CA GLU A 77 -15.04 -5.53 6.22
C GLU A 77 -15.49 -6.94 5.81
N GLN A 78 -14.59 -7.78 5.32
CA GLN A 78 -14.89 -9.19 5.00
C GLN A 78 -15.36 -9.96 6.24
N VAL A 79 -14.71 -9.75 7.39
CA VAL A 79 -15.09 -10.39 8.65
C VAL A 79 -16.47 -9.90 9.12
N LYS A 80 -16.75 -8.59 9.02
CA LYS A 80 -18.06 -8.01 9.36
C LYS A 80 -19.17 -8.55 8.46
N HIS A 81 -18.96 -8.56 7.14
CA HIS A 81 -19.89 -9.13 6.16
C HIS A 81 -20.17 -10.60 6.47
N SER A 82 -19.11 -11.37 6.73
CA SER A 82 -19.20 -12.80 7.04
C SER A 82 -20.08 -13.08 8.27
N LYS A 83 -19.91 -12.32 9.35
CA LYS A 83 -20.74 -12.45 10.55
C LYS A 83 -22.22 -12.15 10.26
N SER A 84 -22.50 -11.09 9.50
CA SER A 84 -23.86 -10.71 9.14
C SER A 84 -24.56 -11.75 8.25
N GLU A 85 -23.83 -12.34 7.30
CA GLU A 85 -24.37 -13.38 6.42
C GLU A 85 -24.63 -14.69 7.16
N VAL A 86 -23.77 -15.09 8.10
CA VAL A 86 -24.03 -16.25 8.97
C VAL A 86 -25.30 -16.05 9.79
N GLU A 87 -25.46 -14.87 10.41
CA GLU A 87 -26.66 -14.54 11.18
C GLU A 87 -27.91 -14.59 10.30
N SER A 88 -27.83 -14.05 9.09
CA SER A 88 -28.92 -14.02 8.11
C SER A 88 -29.31 -15.43 7.66
N MET A 89 -28.32 -16.30 7.42
CA MET A 89 -28.53 -17.70 7.07
C MET A 89 -29.22 -18.47 8.19
N ILE A 90 -28.76 -18.33 9.43
CA ILE A 90 -29.35 -19.01 10.60
C ILE A 90 -30.81 -18.57 10.79
N LYS A 91 -31.06 -17.25 10.75
CA LYS A 91 -32.43 -16.70 10.82
C LYS A 91 -33.30 -17.23 9.69
N GLY A 92 -32.76 -17.32 8.47
CA GLY A 92 -33.47 -17.84 7.32
C GLY A 92 -33.86 -19.31 7.47
N GLU A 93 -32.96 -20.14 7.98
CA GLU A 93 -33.21 -21.57 8.22
C GLU A 93 -34.30 -21.80 9.27
N ILE A 94 -34.21 -21.09 10.40
CA ILE A 94 -35.22 -21.14 11.45
C ILE A 94 -36.57 -20.66 10.91
N HIS A 95 -36.59 -19.53 10.18
CA HIS A 95 -37.81 -18.97 9.62
C HIS A 95 -38.48 -19.92 8.63
N ASN A 96 -37.72 -20.50 7.71
CA ASN A 96 -38.24 -21.44 6.72
C ASN A 96 -38.78 -22.71 7.36
N ALA A 97 -38.13 -23.20 8.43
CA ALA A 97 -38.59 -24.36 9.18
C ALA A 97 -39.91 -24.06 9.93
N MET A 98 -40.02 -22.89 10.57
CA MET A 98 -41.26 -22.44 11.22
C MET A 98 -42.39 -22.24 10.21
N LEU A 99 -42.11 -21.66 9.04
CA LEU A 99 -43.07 -21.49 7.96
C LEU A 99 -43.60 -22.85 7.48
N SER A 100 -42.72 -23.83 7.30
CA SER A 100 -43.08 -25.21 6.92
C SER A 100 -43.93 -25.90 7.97
N ASP A 101 -43.56 -25.80 9.26
CA ASP A 101 -44.33 -26.36 10.36
C ASP A 101 -45.72 -25.70 10.48
N ALA A 102 -45.83 -24.38 10.25
CA ALA A 102 -47.12 -23.66 10.23
C ALA A 102 -48.02 -24.11 9.08
N GLN A 103 -47.47 -24.22 7.86
CA GLN A 103 -48.20 -24.73 6.71
C GLN A 103 -48.69 -26.17 6.96
N ARG A 104 -47.83 -27.02 7.53
CA ARG A 104 -48.17 -28.40 7.87
C ARG A 104 -49.23 -28.48 8.98
N PHE A 105 -49.15 -27.62 9.99
CA PHE A 105 -50.13 -27.54 11.07
C PHE A 105 -51.51 -27.14 10.53
N ASN A 106 -51.58 -26.08 9.72
CA ASN A 106 -52.83 -25.59 9.13
C ASN A 106 -53.48 -26.62 8.19
N ARG A 107 -52.69 -27.34 7.38
CA ARG A 107 -53.19 -28.42 6.50
C ARG A 107 -53.81 -29.60 7.26
N ARG A 108 -53.46 -29.79 8.54
CA ARG A 108 -53.94 -30.90 9.39
C ARG A 108 -55.12 -30.52 10.28
N GLN A 109 -55.60 -29.27 10.21
CA GLN A 109 -56.76 -28.86 11.01
C GLN A 109 -58.04 -29.45 10.41
N PRO A 110 -58.92 -30.05 11.23
CA PRO A 110 -60.17 -30.62 10.77
C PRO A 110 -61.13 -29.53 10.27
N THR A 111 -61.81 -29.78 9.15
CA THR A 111 -62.85 -28.90 8.62
C THR A 111 -64.19 -29.23 9.28
N GLY A 112 -64.78 -28.29 10.05
CA GLY A 112 -66.12 -28.43 10.64
C GLY A 112 -66.20 -28.69 12.16
N GLY A 113 -65.10 -28.52 12.91
CA GLY A 113 -65.11 -28.60 14.38
C GLY A 113 -65.60 -27.32 15.08
N PHE A 114 -66.06 -27.45 16.33
CA PHE A 114 -66.53 -26.32 17.16
C PHE A 114 -65.44 -25.29 17.51
N ILE A 115 -64.15 -25.63 17.36
CA ILE A 115 -63.01 -24.75 17.62
C ILE A 115 -62.06 -24.81 16.41
N SER A 116 -61.66 -23.63 15.92
CA SER A 116 -60.69 -23.47 14.84
C SER A 116 -59.40 -22.85 15.37
N MET A 117 -58.26 -23.47 15.06
CA MET A 117 -56.93 -22.95 15.38
C MET A 117 -56.13 -22.80 14.10
N SER A 118 -55.38 -21.70 13.97
CA SER A 118 -54.44 -21.51 12.86
C SER A 118 -53.14 -20.93 13.36
N MET A 119 -52.04 -21.29 12.70
CA MET A 119 -50.72 -20.77 12.97
C MET A 119 -50.25 -19.94 11.78
N LYS A 120 -49.84 -18.69 12.03
CA LYS A 120 -49.33 -17.79 11.01
C LYS A 120 -47.89 -17.41 11.33
N VAL A 121 -47.01 -17.62 10.35
CA VAL A 121 -45.66 -17.07 10.34
C VAL A 121 -45.66 -15.93 9.32
N SER A 122 -45.30 -14.74 9.76
CA SER A 122 -45.35 -13.53 8.92
C SER A 122 -44.14 -13.45 8.00
N GLY A 123 -44.37 -13.18 6.72
CA GLY A 123 -43.34 -13.09 5.67
C GLY A 123 -43.27 -14.33 4.78
N GLY A 124 -42.53 -14.22 3.67
CA GLY A 124 -42.26 -15.32 2.75
C GLY A 124 -40.97 -16.08 3.11
N LYS A 125 -40.66 -17.13 2.33
CA LYS A 125 -39.40 -17.88 2.46
C LYS A 125 -38.20 -16.94 2.46
N LYS A 126 -37.26 -17.20 3.36
CA LYS A 126 -36.02 -16.44 3.53
C LYS A 126 -34.84 -17.16 2.90
N ARG A 127 -33.81 -16.41 2.52
CA ARG A 127 -32.57 -16.94 1.95
C ARG A 127 -31.80 -17.73 3.02
N THR A 128 -31.14 -18.81 2.60
CA THR A 128 -30.28 -19.64 3.46
C THR A 128 -28.89 -19.89 2.85
N GLN A 129 -28.56 -19.22 1.75
CA GLN A 129 -27.23 -19.22 1.16
C GLN A 129 -26.56 -17.87 1.45
N PRO A 130 -25.26 -17.84 1.80
CA PRO A 130 -24.53 -16.60 2.05
C PRO A 130 -24.30 -15.84 0.73
N ILE A 131 -24.36 -14.50 0.78
CA ILE A 131 -23.84 -13.67 -0.31
C ILE A 131 -22.32 -13.58 -0.17
N PRO A 132 -21.54 -13.77 -1.25
CA PRO A 132 -20.12 -13.52 -1.23
C PRO A 132 -19.77 -12.09 -0.76
N ALA A 133 -18.64 -11.94 -0.07
CA ALA A 133 -18.08 -10.61 0.14
C ALA A 133 -17.49 -10.10 -1.18
N LYS A 134 -17.99 -8.97 -1.69
CA LYS A 134 -17.42 -8.35 -2.90
C LYS A 134 -16.12 -7.64 -2.54
N ALA A 135 -15.10 -7.81 -3.37
CA ALA A 135 -13.91 -7.00 -3.26
C ALA A 135 -14.22 -5.51 -3.46
N ALA A 136 -13.48 -4.64 -2.76
CA ALA A 136 -13.54 -3.20 -2.92
C ALA A 136 -13.09 -2.76 -4.34
N GLU A 137 -13.23 -1.47 -4.66
CA GLU A 137 -12.76 -0.94 -5.94
C GLU A 137 -11.28 -1.26 -6.20
N ALA A 138 -10.93 -1.44 -7.48
CA ALA A 138 -9.58 -1.79 -7.90
C ALA A 138 -8.56 -0.75 -7.40
N MET A 139 -7.45 -1.25 -6.85
CA MET A 139 -6.38 -0.37 -6.37
C MET A 139 -5.58 0.20 -7.54
N LYS A 140 -4.97 1.38 -7.32
CA LYS A 140 -4.34 2.16 -8.40
C LYS A 140 -3.00 1.60 -8.86
N LEU A 141 -2.22 0.99 -7.95
CA LEU A 141 -0.89 0.49 -8.26
C LEU A 141 -0.91 -1.04 -8.29
N GLU A 142 -0.84 -1.61 -9.48
CA GLU A 142 -0.65 -3.04 -9.71
C GLU A 142 0.84 -3.37 -9.84
N ILE A 143 1.27 -4.43 -9.17
CA ILE A 143 2.66 -4.83 -9.03
C ILE A 143 2.76 -6.33 -9.31
N THR A 144 3.74 -6.71 -10.14
CA THR A 144 4.17 -8.10 -10.30
C THR A 144 5.54 -8.24 -9.64
N CYS A 145 5.72 -9.25 -8.80
CA CYS A 145 6.99 -9.49 -8.13
C CYS A 145 8.04 -10.03 -9.10
N GLU A 146 9.22 -9.43 -9.13
CA GLU A 146 10.36 -9.87 -9.96
C GLU A 146 11.02 -11.19 -9.50
N GLU A 147 10.72 -11.68 -8.29
CA GLU A 147 11.32 -12.92 -7.75
C GLU A 147 10.37 -14.12 -7.83
N CYS A 148 9.07 -13.91 -7.63
CA CYS A 148 8.07 -15.00 -7.56
C CYS A 148 6.83 -14.79 -8.43
N ASP A 149 6.83 -13.78 -9.31
CA ASP A 149 5.76 -13.44 -10.26
C ASP A 149 4.37 -13.19 -9.65
N THR A 150 4.26 -13.08 -8.33
CA THR A 150 2.98 -12.81 -7.66
C THR A 150 2.48 -11.42 -8.02
N ARG A 151 1.21 -11.35 -8.44
CA ARG A 151 0.48 -10.12 -8.75
C ARG A 151 -0.30 -9.65 -7.54
N PHE A 152 -0.05 -8.41 -7.15
CA PHE A 152 -0.73 -7.76 -6.05
C PHE A 152 -0.92 -6.27 -6.35
N SER A 153 -1.84 -5.62 -5.65
CA SER A 153 -2.10 -4.20 -5.83
C SER A 153 -2.29 -3.48 -4.51
N VAL A 154 -1.92 -2.20 -4.47
CA VAL A 154 -1.96 -1.36 -3.27
C VAL A 154 -2.43 0.06 -3.59
N ILE A 155 -2.86 0.78 -2.56
CA ILE A 155 -3.01 2.23 -2.60
C ILE A 155 -1.72 2.85 -2.04
N GLY A 156 -1.04 3.68 -2.83
CA GLY A 156 0.20 4.33 -2.42
C GLY A 156 1.45 3.55 -2.84
N SER A 157 2.15 2.95 -1.86
CA SER A 157 3.45 2.31 -2.05
C SER A 157 3.51 0.94 -1.38
N ALA A 158 4.29 0.02 -1.96
CA ALA A 158 4.54 -1.30 -1.40
C ALA A 158 6.05 -1.61 -1.37
N TYR A 159 6.53 -1.99 -0.20
CA TYR A 159 7.93 -2.26 0.06
C TYR A 159 8.27 -3.74 -0.14
N PHE A 160 7.35 -4.65 0.22
CA PHE A 160 7.59 -6.09 0.21
C PHE A 160 6.61 -6.84 -0.69
N CYS A 161 7.03 -7.99 -1.23
CA CYS A 161 6.12 -8.92 -1.88
C CYS A 161 5.30 -9.69 -0.82
N PRO A 162 3.96 -9.81 -0.98
CA PRO A 162 3.16 -10.58 -0.04
C PRO A 162 3.40 -12.08 -0.07
N CYS A 163 4.00 -12.61 -1.14
CA CYS A 163 4.21 -14.05 -1.33
C CYS A 163 5.62 -14.54 -0.94
N CYS A 164 6.66 -13.75 -1.11
CA CYS A 164 8.04 -14.16 -0.77
C CYS A 164 8.75 -13.22 0.19
N GLY A 165 8.15 -12.08 0.53
CA GLY A 165 8.78 -11.07 1.37
C GLY A 165 9.89 -10.27 0.68
N HIS A 166 10.10 -10.45 -0.64
CA HIS A 166 11.13 -9.74 -1.41
C HIS A 166 10.98 -8.22 -1.34
N ASN A 167 12.10 -7.55 -1.13
CA ASN A 167 12.20 -6.10 -1.16
C ASN A 167 12.92 -5.67 -2.44
N SER A 168 12.15 -5.18 -3.42
CA SER A 168 12.71 -4.71 -4.69
C SER A 168 13.27 -3.29 -4.52
N VAL A 169 14.60 -3.19 -4.58
CA VAL A 169 15.32 -1.92 -4.51
C VAL A 169 14.91 -0.98 -5.65
N VAL A 170 14.71 -1.53 -6.86
CA VAL A 170 14.28 -0.79 -8.05
C VAL A 170 12.88 -0.21 -7.86
N ARG A 171 11.93 -1.06 -7.45
CA ARG A 171 10.55 -0.63 -7.19
C ARG A 171 10.50 0.41 -6.08
N MET A 172 11.20 0.19 -4.98
CA MET A 172 11.25 1.14 -3.86
C MET A 172 11.77 2.51 -4.28
N PHE A 173 12.76 2.54 -5.16
CA PHE A 173 13.27 3.79 -5.70
C PHE A 173 12.25 4.50 -6.59
N SER A 174 11.62 3.77 -7.53
CA SER A 174 10.56 4.29 -8.38
C SER A 174 9.35 4.81 -7.57
N ASP A 175 8.92 4.06 -6.55
CA ASP A 175 7.88 4.47 -5.59
C ASP A 175 8.27 5.77 -4.86
N SER A 176 9.55 5.90 -4.47
CA SER A 176 10.05 7.11 -3.80
C SER A 176 10.04 8.33 -4.73
N LEU A 177 10.45 8.17 -5.99
CA LEU A 177 10.36 9.26 -6.98
C LEU A 177 8.89 9.65 -7.24
N ARG A 178 7.98 8.68 -7.35
CA ARG A 178 6.54 8.92 -7.51
C ARG A 178 5.95 9.67 -6.32
N LYS A 179 6.33 9.28 -5.09
CA LYS A 179 5.92 9.95 -3.84
C LYS A 179 6.37 11.41 -3.83
N ILE A 180 7.63 11.67 -4.16
CA ILE A 180 8.17 13.03 -4.23
C ILE A 180 7.44 13.85 -5.30
N LYS A 181 7.19 13.27 -6.49
CA LYS A 181 6.42 13.94 -7.55
C LYS A 181 5.00 14.28 -7.10
N ALA A 182 4.32 13.33 -6.46
CA ALA A 182 2.98 13.54 -5.91
C ALA A 182 2.98 14.64 -4.83
N LYS A 183 4.03 14.74 -4.01
CA LYS A 183 4.14 15.82 -3.03
C LYS A 183 4.18 17.19 -3.71
N VAL A 184 5.03 17.32 -4.74
CA VAL A 184 5.19 18.58 -5.49
C VAL A 184 3.91 18.96 -6.23
N ASP A 185 3.28 18.01 -6.91
CA ASP A 185 2.10 18.28 -7.74
C ASP A 185 0.87 18.68 -6.91
N ASN A 186 0.77 18.16 -5.68
CA ASN A 186 -0.39 18.38 -4.82
C ASN A 186 -0.15 19.42 -3.73
N VAL A 187 1.04 20.03 -3.62
CA VAL A 187 1.36 20.97 -2.54
C VAL A 187 0.38 22.15 -2.48
N SER A 188 -0.08 22.65 -3.63
CA SER A 188 -1.04 23.75 -3.69
C SER A 188 -2.43 23.35 -3.18
N ILE A 189 -2.86 22.13 -3.48
CA ILE A 189 -4.12 21.55 -3.01
C ILE A 189 -4.07 21.36 -1.50
N VAL A 190 -2.99 20.74 -0.99
CA VAL A 190 -2.77 20.55 0.46
C VAL A 190 -2.75 21.88 1.19
N ARG A 191 -2.05 22.89 0.64
CA ARG A 191 -2.01 24.23 1.21
C ARG A 191 -3.40 24.84 1.32
N ASN A 192 -4.19 24.80 0.25
CA ASN A 192 -5.54 25.39 0.25
C ASN A 192 -6.46 24.70 1.26
N ALA A 193 -6.42 23.36 1.33
CA ALA A 193 -7.19 22.60 2.32
C ALA A 193 -6.78 22.93 3.76
N LEU A 194 -5.48 23.13 4.03
CA LEU A 194 -5.00 23.52 5.35
C LEU A 194 -5.35 24.96 5.71
N VAL A 195 -5.39 25.88 4.74
CA VAL A 195 -5.84 27.27 4.99
C VAL A 195 -7.27 27.27 5.52
N GLU A 196 -8.15 26.42 4.96
CA GLU A 196 -9.53 26.30 5.40
C GLU A 196 -9.66 25.58 6.75
N ALA A 197 -8.86 24.54 6.99
CA ALA A 197 -9.01 23.67 8.16
C ALA A 197 -8.26 24.15 9.41
N ALA A 198 -7.08 24.75 9.25
CA ALA A 198 -6.14 25.03 10.33
C ALA A 198 -5.65 26.48 10.38
N GLY A 199 -5.68 27.21 9.25
CA GLY A 199 -5.22 28.59 9.17
C GLY A 199 -4.07 28.77 8.17
N LYS A 200 -3.73 30.04 7.90
CA LYS A 200 -2.73 30.40 6.89
C LYS A 200 -1.31 30.02 7.31
N ASP A 201 -0.99 30.17 8.59
CA ASP A 201 0.37 29.98 9.08
C ASP A 201 0.74 28.48 9.08
N GLU A 202 -0.16 27.63 9.56
CA GLU A 202 -0.04 26.17 9.56
C GLU A 202 0.06 25.61 8.13
N ALA A 203 -0.72 26.17 7.20
CA ALA A 203 -0.68 25.79 5.80
C ALA A 203 0.68 26.11 5.17
N GLU A 204 1.23 27.30 5.44
CA GLU A 204 2.52 27.73 4.89
C GLU A 204 3.69 26.91 5.48
N ILE A 205 3.70 26.69 6.79
CA ILE A 205 4.72 25.86 7.48
C ILE A 205 4.72 24.43 6.91
N THR A 206 3.53 23.82 6.82
CA THR A 206 3.39 22.44 6.34
C THR A 206 3.79 22.31 4.87
N SER A 207 3.35 23.24 4.03
CA SER A 207 3.66 23.23 2.59
C SER A 207 5.16 23.40 2.33
N ARG A 208 5.82 24.28 3.08
CA ARG A 208 7.27 24.49 2.99
C ARG A 208 8.05 23.25 3.42
N SER A 209 7.70 22.68 4.57
CA SER A 209 8.31 21.44 5.09
C SER A 209 8.13 20.27 4.09
N MET A 210 6.96 20.16 3.48
CA MET A 210 6.64 19.14 2.49
C MET A 210 7.58 19.22 1.27
N ILE A 211 7.84 20.42 0.75
CA ILE A 211 8.77 20.64 -0.38
C ILE A 211 10.22 20.45 0.04
N GLU A 212 10.65 21.00 1.18
CA GLU A 212 12.03 20.87 1.66
C GLU A 212 12.40 19.40 1.94
N SER A 213 11.48 18.62 2.50
CA SER A 213 11.68 17.18 2.73
C SER A 213 11.91 16.37 1.46
N CYS A 214 11.44 16.84 0.30
CA CYS A 214 11.57 16.13 -0.97
C CYS A 214 13.04 15.95 -1.40
N ILE A 215 13.90 16.93 -1.09
CA ILE A 215 15.35 16.80 -1.39
C ILE A 215 15.94 15.66 -0.56
N ILE A 216 15.61 15.61 0.74
CA ILE A 216 16.11 14.59 1.66
C ILE A 216 15.62 13.21 1.22
N ASP A 217 14.32 13.07 0.96
CA ASP A 217 13.70 11.83 0.47
C ASP A 217 14.39 11.31 -0.80
N GLY A 218 14.68 12.19 -1.76
CA GLY A 218 15.30 11.83 -3.03
C GLY A 218 16.74 11.32 -2.87
N VAL A 219 17.55 12.02 -2.07
CA VAL A 219 18.95 11.62 -1.81
C VAL A 219 19.02 10.29 -1.05
N VAL A 220 18.16 10.10 -0.03
CA VAL A 220 18.12 8.84 0.74
C VAL A 220 17.65 7.69 -0.13
N ALA A 221 16.60 7.89 -0.94
CA ALA A 221 16.13 6.88 -1.87
C ALA A 221 17.21 6.49 -2.88
N PHE A 222 17.92 7.47 -3.44
CA PHE A 222 19.00 7.22 -4.40
C PHE A 222 20.19 6.49 -3.78
N GLN A 223 20.55 6.83 -2.53
CA GLN A 223 21.57 6.08 -1.81
C GLN A 223 21.17 4.61 -1.67
N LYS A 224 19.96 4.33 -1.16
CA LYS A 224 19.49 2.95 -0.95
C LYS A 224 19.41 2.18 -2.26
N TYR A 225 18.99 2.85 -3.33
CA TYR A 225 19.02 2.31 -4.68
C TYR A 225 20.43 1.90 -5.11
N CYS A 226 21.40 2.81 -5.00
CA CYS A 226 22.77 2.53 -5.37
C CYS A 226 23.39 1.43 -4.50
N GLU A 227 23.18 1.44 -3.17
CA GLU A 227 23.66 0.40 -2.26
C GLU A 227 23.17 -0.99 -2.68
N GLY A 228 21.87 -1.13 -2.96
CA GLY A 228 21.31 -2.42 -3.39
C GLY A 228 21.77 -2.85 -4.79
N ARG A 229 21.97 -1.90 -5.72
CA ARG A 229 22.51 -2.22 -7.06
C ARG A 229 24.02 -2.49 -7.06
N TYR A 230 24.74 -2.00 -6.07
CA TYR A 230 26.19 -2.13 -5.97
C TYR A 230 26.62 -3.41 -5.23
N GLU A 231 25.70 -4.11 -4.55
CA GLU A 231 25.97 -5.33 -3.77
C GLU A 231 26.85 -6.38 -4.53
N PRO A 232 26.64 -6.64 -5.84
CA PRO A 232 27.50 -7.58 -6.59
C PRO A 232 28.96 -7.15 -6.75
N TYR A 233 29.25 -5.85 -6.63
CA TYR A 233 30.58 -5.25 -6.83
C TYR A 233 31.32 -5.01 -5.51
N GLY A 234 30.64 -5.19 -4.37
CA GLY A 234 31.23 -5.12 -3.03
C GLY A 234 30.47 -4.20 -2.08
N ASN A 235 31.13 -3.84 -0.99
CA ASN A 235 30.54 -3.01 0.07
C ASN A 235 31.00 -1.56 -0.06
N PRO A 236 30.11 -0.63 -0.45
CA PRO A 236 30.46 0.78 -0.57
C PRO A 236 30.71 1.38 0.82
N PRO A 237 31.60 2.37 0.96
CA PRO A 237 31.78 3.11 2.22
C PRO A 237 30.48 3.78 2.67
N PHE A 238 30.34 4.00 3.98
CA PHE A 238 29.15 4.61 4.56
C PHE A 238 28.81 5.97 3.90
N ASN A 239 27.56 6.11 3.45
CA ASN A 239 27.04 7.28 2.74
C ASN A 239 27.83 7.66 1.47
N ALA A 240 28.55 6.73 0.83
CA ALA A 240 29.32 7.03 -0.39
C ALA A 240 28.43 7.61 -1.50
N PHE A 241 27.22 7.09 -1.69
CA PHE A 241 26.29 7.57 -2.70
C PHE A 241 25.57 8.89 -2.36
N GLN A 242 25.71 9.39 -1.11
CA GLN A 242 25.34 10.77 -0.78
C GLN A 242 26.43 11.77 -1.21
N ARG A 243 27.60 11.30 -1.63
CA ARG A 243 28.71 12.11 -2.14
C ARG A 243 28.87 11.82 -3.62
N LEU A 244 28.31 12.68 -4.48
CA LEU A 244 28.23 12.43 -5.92
C LEU A 244 29.57 12.04 -6.55
N LYS A 245 30.66 12.72 -6.18
CA LYS A 245 32.00 12.39 -6.69
C LYS A 245 32.41 10.95 -6.34
N GLN A 246 32.29 10.56 -5.08
CA GLN A 246 32.64 9.22 -4.64
C GLN A 246 31.70 8.17 -5.24
N GLY A 247 30.40 8.45 -5.31
CA GLY A 247 29.45 7.58 -5.98
C GLY A 247 29.80 7.36 -7.46
N SER A 248 30.21 8.42 -8.16
CA SER A 248 30.65 8.35 -9.56
C SER A 248 31.91 7.48 -9.71
N GLU A 249 32.92 7.66 -8.85
CA GLU A 249 34.16 6.87 -8.88
C GLU A 249 33.91 5.38 -8.60
N LEU A 250 32.95 5.07 -7.71
CA LEU A 250 32.55 3.69 -7.44
C LEU A 250 31.90 3.02 -8.66
N TRP A 251 31.00 3.72 -9.36
CA TRP A 251 30.39 3.21 -10.58
C TRP A 251 31.38 3.12 -11.73
N GLU A 252 32.27 4.09 -11.89
CA GLU A 252 33.33 4.05 -12.90
C GLU A 252 34.24 2.83 -12.70
N SER A 253 34.59 2.52 -11.45
CA SER A 253 35.38 1.33 -11.12
C SER A 253 34.63 0.02 -11.36
N ALA A 254 33.30 0.01 -11.19
CA ALA A 254 32.47 -1.19 -11.27
C ALA A 254 32.01 -1.52 -12.71
N VAL A 255 31.58 -0.51 -13.46
CA VAL A 255 30.96 -0.67 -14.79
C VAL A 255 31.62 0.16 -15.89
N GLY A 256 32.72 0.86 -15.60
CA GLY A 256 33.48 1.64 -16.58
C GLY A 256 32.83 2.97 -16.98
N SER A 257 31.79 3.41 -16.27
CA SER A 257 31.14 4.70 -16.49
C SER A 257 30.66 5.31 -15.18
N GLY A 258 30.75 6.63 -15.07
CA GLY A 258 30.33 7.39 -13.90
C GLY A 258 29.16 8.34 -14.18
N TYR A 259 28.82 9.16 -13.20
CA TYR A 259 27.72 10.12 -13.30
C TYR A 259 27.95 11.21 -14.36
N SER A 260 29.22 11.52 -14.66
CA SER A 260 29.60 12.46 -15.73
C SER A 260 29.32 11.94 -17.14
N ASP A 261 29.22 10.62 -17.31
CA ASP A 261 28.91 10.01 -18.61
C ASP A 261 27.40 9.96 -18.87
N TRP A 262 26.59 9.98 -17.79
CA TRP A 262 25.14 9.82 -17.85
C TRP A 262 24.37 11.14 -17.71
N LEU A 263 24.98 12.17 -17.12
CA LEU A 263 24.39 13.49 -16.96
C LEU A 263 25.22 14.54 -17.71
N THR A 264 24.54 15.54 -18.26
CA THR A 264 25.23 16.71 -18.80
C THR A 264 25.95 17.48 -17.69
N PRO A 265 27.02 18.24 -18.00
CA PRO A 265 27.73 19.03 -17.00
C PRO A 265 26.83 19.99 -16.21
N GLN A 266 25.80 20.55 -16.87
CA GLN A 266 24.82 21.43 -16.25
C GLN A 266 23.91 20.69 -15.27
N GLU A 267 23.46 19.48 -15.64
CA GLU A 267 22.65 18.63 -14.77
C GLU A 267 23.44 18.18 -13.54
N LEU A 268 24.68 17.74 -13.74
CA LEU A 268 25.54 17.30 -12.65
C LEU A 268 25.87 18.45 -11.69
N SER A 269 26.14 19.65 -12.20
CA SER A 269 26.37 20.83 -11.37
C SER A 269 25.13 21.19 -10.53
N LYS A 270 23.93 21.18 -11.13
CA LYS A 270 22.68 21.42 -10.40
C LYS A 270 22.41 20.34 -9.36
N LEU A 271 22.60 19.07 -9.72
CA LEU A 271 22.42 17.94 -8.80
C LEU A 271 23.38 18.06 -7.60
N HIS A 272 24.63 18.47 -7.84
CA HIS A 272 25.61 18.70 -6.80
C HIS A 272 25.16 19.79 -5.82
N ILE A 273 24.65 20.92 -6.31
CA ILE A 273 24.07 21.97 -5.45
C ILE A 273 22.91 21.41 -4.61
N LEU A 274 22.00 20.63 -5.21
CA LEU A 274 20.86 20.05 -4.48
C LEU A 274 21.30 19.09 -3.36
N PHE A 275 22.36 18.29 -3.60
CA PHE A 275 22.96 17.44 -2.58
C PHE A 275 23.62 18.26 -1.45
N GLN A 276 24.20 19.42 -1.75
CA GLN A 276 24.69 20.34 -0.71
C GLN A 276 23.53 21.03 0.05
N LYS A 277 22.44 21.41 -0.65
CA LYS A 277 21.23 21.94 0.01
C LYS A 277 20.67 20.96 1.03
N ARG A 278 20.63 19.66 0.69
CA ARG A 278 20.24 18.59 1.62
C ARG A 278 21.02 18.64 2.93
N HIS A 279 22.34 18.87 2.87
CA HIS A 279 23.21 18.88 4.03
C HIS A 279 22.83 20.00 5.01
N ILE A 280 22.69 21.23 4.52
CA ILE A 280 22.33 22.37 5.37
C ILE A 280 20.86 22.33 5.82
N LEU A 281 19.94 21.75 5.04
CA LEU A 281 18.56 21.49 5.49
C LEU A 281 18.52 20.50 6.66
N SER A 282 19.41 19.50 6.67
CA SER A 282 19.41 18.45 7.70
C SER A 282 20.10 18.88 9.00
N HIS A 283 21.05 19.82 8.95
CA HIS A 283 21.93 20.13 10.09
C HIS A 283 22.04 21.61 10.47
N ASN A 284 21.57 22.53 9.62
CA ASN A 284 21.69 23.97 9.87
C ASN A 284 20.41 24.75 9.51
N GLU A 285 19.25 24.10 9.54
CA GLU A 285 17.93 24.69 9.21
C GLU A 285 17.86 25.39 7.84
N GLY A 286 18.74 25.02 6.92
CA GLY A 286 18.90 25.66 5.62
C GLY A 286 19.66 26.98 5.63
N ILE A 287 20.33 27.35 6.72
CA ILE A 287 21.23 28.51 6.78
C ILE A 287 22.55 28.19 6.07
N VAL A 288 22.97 29.08 5.19
CA VAL A 288 24.20 28.94 4.41
C VAL A 288 25.42 29.21 5.28
N ASP A 289 26.30 28.22 5.35
CA ASP A 289 27.62 28.32 5.99
C ASP A 289 28.76 28.37 4.95
N GLN A 290 29.98 28.62 5.43
CA GLN A 290 31.15 28.67 4.56
C GLN A 290 31.44 27.32 3.88
N SER A 291 31.12 26.22 4.56
CA SER A 291 31.27 24.85 4.04
C SER A 291 30.39 24.62 2.80
N TYR A 292 29.14 25.09 2.83
CA TYR A 292 28.20 25.05 1.71
C TYR A 292 28.73 25.84 0.53
N ILE A 293 29.15 27.10 0.72
CA ILE A 293 29.66 27.94 -0.38
C ILE A 293 30.88 27.28 -1.03
N ASN A 294 31.83 26.83 -0.22
CA ASN A 294 33.06 26.20 -0.70
C ASN A 294 32.82 24.89 -1.46
N LYS A 295 31.85 24.07 -1.01
CA LYS A 295 31.56 22.78 -1.62
C LYS A 295 30.63 22.89 -2.82
N SER A 296 29.61 23.74 -2.75
CA SER A 296 28.57 23.86 -3.80
C SER A 296 28.99 24.78 -4.94
N GLY A 297 29.79 25.81 -4.66
CA GLY A 297 30.05 26.90 -5.60
C GLY A 297 28.81 27.76 -5.90
N ASP A 298 27.76 27.65 -5.07
CA ASP A 298 26.51 28.37 -5.27
C ASP A 298 26.64 29.85 -4.91
N ILE A 299 26.56 30.70 -5.93
CA ILE A 299 26.65 32.17 -5.79
C ILE A 299 25.28 32.84 -5.56
N SER A 300 24.19 32.07 -5.56
CA SER A 300 22.83 32.62 -5.42
C SER A 300 22.47 32.99 -3.98
N TYR A 301 23.22 32.49 -3.00
CA TYR A 301 23.02 32.77 -1.58
C TYR A 301 24.29 33.33 -0.92
N LYS A 302 24.10 34.23 0.04
CA LYS A 302 25.18 34.76 0.88
C LYS A 302 25.31 33.95 2.17
N LEU A 303 26.45 34.10 2.86
CA LEU A 303 26.64 33.58 4.21
C LEU A 303 25.50 34.06 5.13
N ASP A 304 25.03 33.18 6.01
CA ASP A 304 23.92 33.39 6.95
C ASP A 304 22.54 33.62 6.31
N GLN A 305 22.43 33.54 4.98
CA GLN A 305 21.13 33.54 4.29
C GLN A 305 20.49 32.16 4.40
N ARG A 306 19.16 32.10 4.55
CA ARG A 306 18.42 30.84 4.43
C ARG A 306 18.14 30.50 2.97
N ILE A 307 18.38 29.26 2.58
CA ILE A 307 18.02 28.77 1.26
C ILE A 307 16.49 28.66 1.08
N VAL A 308 16.07 28.69 -0.18
CA VAL A 308 14.70 28.40 -0.60
C VAL A 308 14.74 27.18 -1.52
N VAL A 309 13.80 26.26 -1.30
CA VAL A 309 13.57 25.11 -2.16
C VAL A 309 12.30 25.33 -2.94
N SER A 310 12.42 25.29 -4.26
CA SER A 310 11.31 25.48 -5.19
C SER A 310 10.83 24.14 -5.79
N PRO A 311 9.59 24.07 -6.30
CA PRO A 311 9.14 22.94 -7.12
C PRO A 311 10.07 22.64 -8.30
N THR A 312 10.70 23.67 -8.88
CA THR A 312 11.67 23.51 -9.97
C THR A 312 12.93 22.76 -9.52
N ASP A 313 13.44 23.04 -8.32
CA ASP A 313 14.56 22.30 -7.73
C ASP A 313 14.22 20.81 -7.59
N ILE A 314 13.00 20.49 -7.15
CA ILE A 314 12.56 19.10 -6.97
C ILE A 314 12.37 18.40 -8.31
N ASN A 315 11.78 19.06 -9.30
CA ASN A 315 11.64 18.48 -10.64
C ASN A 315 13.01 18.23 -11.30
N MET A 316 13.98 19.11 -11.08
CA MET A 316 15.37 18.92 -11.51
C MET A 316 15.98 17.69 -10.81
N LEU A 317 15.82 17.56 -9.50
CA LEU A 317 16.27 16.40 -8.73
C LEU A 317 15.70 15.10 -9.31
N LEU A 318 14.37 15.04 -9.46
CA LEU A 318 13.67 13.86 -9.98
C LEU A 318 14.17 13.46 -11.38
N SER A 319 14.34 14.44 -12.28
CA SER A 319 14.84 14.20 -13.63
C SER A 319 16.25 13.59 -13.61
N CYS A 320 17.18 14.18 -12.85
CA CYS A 320 18.53 13.65 -12.72
C CYS A 320 18.55 12.26 -12.10
N LEU A 321 17.81 12.05 -11.01
CA LEU A 321 17.76 10.77 -10.31
C LEU A 321 17.17 9.65 -11.18
N ALA A 322 16.14 9.94 -11.98
CA ALA A 322 15.57 8.99 -12.93
C ALA A 322 16.52 8.63 -14.08
N LYS A 323 17.27 9.62 -14.59
CA LYS A 323 18.32 9.38 -15.61
C LYS A 323 19.44 8.51 -15.06
N LEU A 324 19.91 8.82 -13.86
CA LEU A 324 20.97 8.06 -13.19
C LEU A 324 20.52 6.62 -12.94
N SER A 325 19.31 6.39 -12.41
CA SER A 325 18.83 5.02 -12.23
C SER A 325 18.76 4.29 -13.57
N SER A 326 18.09 4.85 -14.58
CA SER A 326 17.97 4.18 -15.89
C SER A 326 19.33 3.84 -16.52
N SER A 327 20.34 4.69 -16.32
CA SER A 327 21.70 4.45 -16.84
C SER A 327 22.43 3.37 -16.06
N ILE A 328 22.30 3.36 -14.73
CA ILE A 328 22.82 2.30 -13.86
C ILE A 328 22.17 0.95 -14.22
N GLU A 329 20.85 0.91 -14.44
CA GLU A 329 20.17 -0.34 -14.84
C GLU A 329 20.67 -0.88 -16.17
N GLY A 330 20.95 0.01 -17.14
CA GLY A 330 21.52 -0.38 -18.42
C GLY A 330 22.98 -0.85 -18.33
N ALA A 331 23.74 -0.34 -17.37
CA ALA A 331 25.16 -0.66 -17.19
C ALA A 331 25.40 -1.91 -16.32
N VAL A 332 24.51 -2.20 -15.37
CA VAL A 332 24.58 -3.37 -14.47
C VAL A 332 23.88 -4.55 -15.14
N THR A 333 24.44 -5.04 -16.25
CA THR A 333 23.96 -6.23 -16.97
C THR A 333 24.63 -7.52 -16.49
#